data_AF-A0A1J3ETH7-F1
#
_entry.id   AF-A0A1J3ETH7-F1
#
_cell.length_a   1.000
_cell.length_b   1.000
_cell.length_c   1.000
_cell.angle_alpha   90.00
_cell.angle_beta   90.00
_cell.angle_gamma   90.00
#
_symmetry.space_group_name_H-M   'P 1'
#
loop_
_entity.id
_entity.type
_entity.pdbx_description
1 polymer ?
#
loop_
_entity_poly.entity_id
_entity_poly.type
_entity_poly.pdbx_seq_one_letter_code
_entity_poly.pdbx_strand_id
1 'polypeptide(L)'
;WSQIKECLAMNPEGSNFSNQPEKTDEKSEKLVHHGSRYRVLDPEVPLDIDIVDTKRSVDLGKDYISKAEYVSVSENESESVSLIFREFQMRSVKGCWVERCKKMENLFASGEKEDQETSFSSSLETLWISNLPLLKKLDNGNGGFVFKNLKKLSIDCCPSIESLFP
;
A
#
# COMPACT_ATOMS: atom_id res chain seq x y z
N TRP A 1 27.33 21.32 -8.68
CA TRP A 1 27.32 20.95 -10.11
C TRP A 1 28.68 20.45 -10.62
N SER A 2 29.82 21.01 -10.21
CA SER A 2 31.15 20.51 -10.64
C SER A 2 31.51 19.14 -10.08
N GLN A 3 31.17 18.86 -8.82
CA GLN A 3 31.46 17.56 -8.16
C GLN A 3 30.69 16.37 -8.74
N ILE A 4 29.51 16.60 -9.34
CA ILE A 4 28.70 15.54 -9.95
C ILE A 4 29.30 15.09 -11.30
N LYS A 5 29.90 16.02 -12.05
CA LYS A 5 30.56 15.69 -13.33
C LYS A 5 31.85 14.90 -13.12
N GLU A 6 32.55 15.14 -12.01
CA GLU A 6 33.79 14.45 -11.68
C GLU A 6 33.56 12.97 -11.33
N CYS A 7 32.47 12.66 -10.61
CA CYS A 7 32.05 11.28 -10.33
C CYS A 7 31.68 10.49 -11.59
N LEU A 8 31.13 11.14 -12.63
CA LEU A 8 30.76 10.50 -13.90
C LEU A 8 31.98 10.27 -14.83
N ALA A 9 33.06 11.01 -14.63
CA ALA A 9 34.27 10.87 -15.44
C ALA A 9 35.24 9.79 -14.94
N MET A 10 35.20 9.45 -13.63
CA MET A 10 36.13 8.47 -13.03
C MET A 10 35.60 7.02 -12.99
N ASN A 11 34.32 6.77 -13.31
CA ASN A 11 33.75 5.43 -13.41
C ASN A 11 33.09 5.24 -14.79
N PRO A 12 33.82 4.77 -15.83
CA PRO A 12 33.22 4.41 -17.10
C PRO A 12 32.38 3.12 -17.00
N GLU A 13 32.53 2.35 -15.93
CA GLU A 13 31.63 1.25 -15.60
C GLU A 13 30.55 1.75 -14.63
N GLY A 14 29.51 2.34 -15.21
CA GLY A 14 28.21 2.39 -14.54
C GLY A 14 27.83 0.98 -14.11
N SER A 15 27.31 0.83 -12.90
CA SER A 15 26.83 -0.43 -12.34
C SER A 15 26.10 -1.25 -13.41
N ASN A 16 26.76 -2.32 -13.86
CA ASN A 16 26.33 -3.16 -14.96
C ASN A 16 24.96 -3.76 -14.62
N PHE A 17 23.93 -3.35 -15.36
CA PHE A 17 22.76 -4.20 -15.55
C PHE A 17 23.21 -5.40 -16.39
N SER A 18 23.33 -6.56 -15.75
CA SER A 18 23.60 -7.80 -16.44
C SER A 18 22.39 -8.18 -17.31
N ASN A 19 22.48 -7.88 -18.60
CA ASN A 19 21.63 -8.47 -19.63
C ASN A 19 22.16 -9.88 -19.96
N GLN A 20 21.77 -10.87 -19.16
CA GLN A 20 21.79 -12.28 -19.58
C GLN A 20 20.36 -12.67 -19.99
N PRO A 21 20.14 -13.30 -21.15
CA PRO A 21 18.85 -13.83 -21.50
C PRO A 21 18.66 -15.15 -20.74
N GLU A 22 18.18 -15.06 -19.51
CA GLU A 22 17.75 -16.24 -18.76
C GLU A 22 16.42 -16.69 -19.35
N LYS A 23 16.41 -17.90 -19.93
CA LYS A 23 15.19 -18.54 -20.42
C LYS A 23 14.33 -18.91 -19.23
N THR A 24 13.40 -18.06 -18.86
CA THR A 24 12.41 -18.32 -17.81
C THR A 24 11.02 -18.44 -18.42
N ASP A 25 10.36 -19.56 -18.11
CA ASP A 25 8.97 -19.82 -18.47
C ASP A 25 8.08 -18.62 -18.11
N GLU A 26 7.39 -18.08 -19.13
CA GLU A 26 6.53 -16.87 -19.13
C GLU A 26 5.44 -16.83 -18.04
N LYS A 27 5.32 -17.86 -17.21
CA LYS A 27 4.28 -17.99 -16.19
C LYS A 27 4.75 -17.56 -14.78
N SER A 28 6.04 -17.37 -14.54
CA SER A 28 6.58 -17.10 -13.19
C SER A 28 6.98 -15.64 -12.92
N GLU A 29 7.18 -14.82 -13.95
CA GLU A 29 7.71 -13.44 -13.81
C GLU A 29 6.70 -12.40 -13.29
N LYS A 30 5.40 -12.73 -13.20
CA LYS A 30 4.37 -11.78 -12.73
C LYS A 30 4.09 -11.81 -11.23
N LEU A 31 4.82 -12.61 -10.44
CA LEU A 31 4.54 -12.79 -9.01
C LEU A 31 5.66 -12.30 -8.07
N VAL A 32 6.86 -12.01 -8.57
CA VAL A 32 8.05 -11.88 -7.70
C VAL A 32 8.41 -10.43 -7.31
N HIS A 33 7.90 -9.41 -8.00
CA HIS A 33 8.37 -8.02 -7.77
C HIS A 33 7.59 -7.19 -6.74
N HIS A 34 6.48 -7.68 -6.20
CA HIS A 34 5.79 -6.97 -5.12
C HIS A 34 6.36 -7.36 -3.75
N GLY A 35 6.57 -8.65 -3.48
CA GLY A 35 7.05 -9.18 -2.18
C GLY A 35 8.32 -8.55 -1.61
N SER A 36 9.29 -8.18 -2.48
CA SER A 36 10.62 -7.72 -2.06
C SER A 36 10.68 -6.23 -1.69
N ARG A 37 9.80 -5.38 -2.25
CA ARG A 37 9.71 -3.95 -1.86
C ARG A 37 9.19 -3.78 -0.42
N TYR A 38 8.48 -4.78 0.11
CA TYR A 38 7.86 -4.73 1.44
C TYR A 38 8.85 -4.93 2.60
N ARG A 39 9.86 -5.81 2.46
CA ARG A 39 10.91 -6.00 3.49
C ARG A 39 11.81 -4.79 3.68
N VAL A 40 11.93 -3.94 2.66
CA VAL A 40 12.72 -2.70 2.76
C VAL A 40 12.09 -1.74 3.77
N LEU A 41 10.77 -1.78 3.91
CA LEU A 41 10.00 -0.86 4.75
C LEU A 41 9.62 -1.46 6.10
N ASP A 42 9.44 -2.77 6.17
CA ASP A 42 9.29 -3.51 7.42
C ASP A 42 10.16 -4.78 7.42
N PRO A 43 11.44 -4.68 7.80
CA PRO A 43 12.34 -5.83 7.86
C PRO A 43 11.90 -6.89 8.88
N GLU A 44 11.08 -6.50 9.85
CA GLU A 44 10.57 -7.35 10.92
C GLU A 44 9.34 -8.16 10.50
N VAL A 45 8.80 -7.91 9.29
CA VAL A 45 7.62 -8.61 8.81
C VAL A 45 7.92 -10.12 8.65
N PRO A 46 7.07 -11.01 9.23
CA PRO A 46 7.22 -12.45 9.05
C PRO A 46 7.32 -12.87 7.59
N LEU A 47 8.11 -13.91 7.32
CA LEU A 47 8.38 -14.41 5.96
C LEU A 47 7.14 -14.98 5.27
N ASP A 48 6.19 -15.50 6.03
CA ASP A 48 5.06 -16.29 5.53
C ASP A 48 3.73 -15.54 5.61
N ILE A 49 3.76 -14.20 5.53
CA ILE A 49 2.53 -13.41 5.52
C ILE A 49 1.86 -13.52 4.16
N ASP A 50 0.59 -13.93 4.18
CA ASP A 50 -0.29 -13.82 3.03
C ASP A 50 -0.78 -12.38 2.86
N ILE A 51 -0.46 -11.79 1.71
CA ILE A 51 -0.92 -10.44 1.33
C ILE A 51 -1.96 -10.59 0.22
N VAL A 52 -3.19 -10.22 0.53
CA VAL A 52 -4.29 -10.27 -0.42
C VAL A 52 -4.21 -9.06 -1.36
N ASP A 53 -3.96 -9.33 -2.64
CA ASP A 53 -4.00 -8.32 -3.70
C ASP A 53 -5.43 -8.13 -4.22
N THR A 54 -5.99 -6.95 -3.99
CA THR A 54 -7.36 -6.59 -4.42
C THR A 54 -7.57 -6.63 -5.93
N LYS A 55 -6.52 -6.56 -6.76
CA LYS A 55 -6.62 -6.76 -8.22
C LYS A 55 -6.85 -8.23 -8.61
N ARG A 56 -6.39 -9.16 -7.78
CA ARG A 56 -6.47 -10.62 -8.02
C ARG A 56 -7.57 -11.30 -7.21
N SER A 57 -8.34 -10.51 -6.46
CA SER A 57 -9.38 -11.01 -5.56
C SER A 57 -10.51 -11.75 -6.29
N VAL A 58 -10.71 -11.54 -7.58
CA VAL A 58 -11.74 -12.24 -8.37
C VAL A 58 -11.55 -13.76 -8.38
N ASP A 59 -10.30 -14.22 -8.18
CA ASP A 59 -9.95 -15.65 -8.15
C ASP A 59 -9.95 -16.25 -6.73
N LEU A 60 -10.06 -15.40 -5.70
CA LEU A 60 -10.01 -15.80 -4.29
C LEU A 60 -11.44 -15.86 -3.73
N GLY A 61 -11.76 -16.94 -3.02
CA GLY A 61 -13.09 -17.07 -2.40
C GLY A 61 -13.39 -15.91 -1.44
N LYS A 62 -14.62 -15.42 -1.44
CA LYS A 62 -15.05 -14.28 -0.59
C LYS A 62 -14.73 -14.48 0.90
N ASP A 63 -14.86 -15.70 1.39
CA ASP A 63 -14.56 -16.06 2.78
C ASP A 63 -13.07 -15.98 3.13
N TYR A 64 -12.20 -16.13 2.13
CA TYR A 64 -10.76 -15.97 2.29
C TYR A 64 -10.41 -14.48 2.37
N ILE A 65 -10.91 -13.70 1.41
CA ILE A 65 -10.61 -12.27 1.31
C ILE A 65 -11.11 -11.50 2.54
N SER A 66 -12.31 -11.83 3.05
CA SER A 66 -12.87 -11.17 4.24
C SER A 66 -12.03 -11.38 5.51
N LYS A 67 -11.18 -12.42 5.54
CA LYS A 67 -10.27 -12.73 6.65
C LYS A 67 -8.85 -12.18 6.44
N ALA A 68 -8.62 -11.41 5.38
CA ALA A 68 -7.30 -10.85 5.09
C ALA A 68 -6.82 -9.95 6.24
N GLU A 69 -5.64 -10.25 6.76
CA GLU A 69 -4.95 -9.38 7.73
C GLU A 69 -4.01 -8.39 7.04
N TYR A 70 -3.53 -8.72 5.83
CA TYR A 70 -2.59 -7.89 5.07
C TYR A 70 -3.11 -7.74 3.65
N VAL A 71 -3.22 -6.49 3.20
CA VAL A 71 -3.92 -6.16 1.96
C VAL A 71 -3.07 -5.22 1.12
N SER A 72 -2.95 -5.54 -0.17
CA SER A 72 -2.36 -4.67 -1.19
C SER A 72 -3.45 -4.11 -2.10
N VAL A 73 -3.50 -2.79 -2.18
CA VAL A 73 -4.39 -2.01 -3.03
C VAL A 73 -3.53 -1.25 -4.03
N SER A 74 -3.51 -1.68 -5.29
CA SER A 74 -2.67 -1.06 -6.32
C SER A 74 -3.50 -0.66 -7.52
N GLU A 75 -3.34 0.58 -8.01
CA GLU A 75 -4.07 1.14 -9.16
C GLU A 75 -5.58 0.86 -9.09
N ASN A 76 -6.17 1.06 -7.91
CA ASN A 76 -7.61 0.89 -7.69
C ASN A 76 -8.33 2.21 -8.02
N GLU A 77 -9.55 2.08 -8.56
CA GLU A 77 -10.38 3.21 -9.00
C GLU A 77 -11.37 3.68 -7.93
N SER A 78 -11.37 3.06 -6.74
CA SER A 78 -12.19 3.45 -5.60
C SER A 78 -11.76 4.79 -5.02
N GLU A 79 -12.73 5.51 -4.45
CA GLU A 79 -12.51 6.83 -3.84
C GLU A 79 -11.82 6.77 -2.47
N SER A 80 -11.85 5.61 -1.79
CA SER A 80 -11.19 5.39 -0.51
C SER A 80 -10.91 3.90 -0.26
N VAL A 81 -9.99 3.62 0.66
CA VAL A 81 -9.71 2.26 1.16
C VAL A 81 -10.89 1.73 1.97
N SER A 82 -11.62 2.61 2.68
CA SER A 82 -12.82 2.22 3.42
C SER A 82 -13.86 1.52 2.54
N LEU A 83 -14.06 2.00 1.31
CA LEU A 83 -15.01 1.37 0.36
C LEU A 83 -14.58 -0.04 -0.03
N ILE A 84 -13.29 -0.23 -0.27
CA ILE A 84 -12.69 -1.52 -0.62
C ILE A 84 -12.87 -2.51 0.53
N PHE A 85 -12.53 -2.10 1.76
CA PHE A 85 -12.69 -2.96 2.93
C PHE A 85 -14.15 -3.34 3.18
N ARG A 86 -15.10 -2.42 2.93
CA ARG A 86 -16.54 -2.72 3.02
C ARG A 86 -16.99 -3.69 1.93
N GLU A 87 -16.57 -3.48 0.68
CA GLU A 87 -16.88 -4.36 -0.46
C GLU A 87 -16.46 -5.80 -0.18
N PHE A 88 -15.22 -5.98 0.30
CA PHE A 88 -14.66 -7.29 0.61
C PHE A 88 -14.95 -7.79 2.03
N GLN A 89 -15.69 -7.01 2.83
CA GLN A 89 -16.07 -7.35 4.20
C GLN A 89 -14.86 -7.64 5.10
N MET A 90 -13.76 -6.95 4.86
CA MET A 90 -12.51 -7.05 5.61
C MET A 90 -12.65 -6.33 6.95
N ARG A 91 -12.43 -7.07 8.06
CA ARG A 91 -12.64 -6.56 9.43
C ARG A 91 -11.41 -6.59 10.32
N SER A 92 -10.32 -7.21 9.87
CA SER A 92 -9.15 -7.50 10.71
C SER A 92 -7.83 -7.11 10.05
N VAL A 93 -7.87 -6.11 9.16
CA VAL A 93 -6.70 -5.65 8.41
C VAL A 93 -5.71 -4.97 9.36
N LYS A 94 -4.54 -5.59 9.50
CA LYS A 94 -3.39 -5.09 10.28
C LYS A 94 -2.41 -4.32 9.40
N GLY A 95 -2.23 -4.73 8.15
CA GLY A 95 -1.32 -4.10 7.20
C GLY A 95 -2.03 -3.70 5.91
N CYS A 96 -1.87 -2.45 5.49
CA CYS A 96 -2.42 -1.96 4.23
C CYS A 96 -1.36 -1.23 3.41
N TRP A 97 -1.22 -1.62 2.15
CA TRP A 97 -0.36 -0.97 1.15
C TRP A 97 -1.22 -0.40 0.05
N VAL A 98 -1.08 0.90 -0.21
CA VAL A 98 -1.87 1.61 -1.20
C VAL A 98 -0.92 2.27 -2.19
N GLU A 99 -0.95 1.82 -3.45
CA GLU A 99 -0.04 2.29 -4.48
C GLU A 99 -0.80 2.77 -5.73
N ARG A 100 -0.37 3.89 -6.33
CA ARG A 100 -0.86 4.35 -7.65
C ARG A 100 -2.39 4.51 -7.75
N CYS A 101 -3.08 4.76 -6.65
CA CYS A 101 -4.54 4.97 -6.62
C CYS A 101 -4.86 6.45 -6.89
N LYS A 102 -5.29 6.77 -8.12
CA LYS A 102 -5.32 8.16 -8.60
C LYS A 102 -6.54 8.97 -8.18
N LYS A 103 -7.60 8.33 -7.66
CA LYS A 103 -8.88 8.96 -7.32
C LYS A 103 -9.08 9.21 -5.83
N MET A 104 -8.18 8.72 -4.98
CA MET A 104 -8.33 8.82 -3.53
C MET A 104 -7.92 10.22 -3.05
N GLU A 105 -8.89 11.05 -2.69
CA GLU A 105 -8.66 12.32 -2.00
C GLU A 105 -8.58 12.14 -0.47
N ASN A 106 -9.39 11.24 0.06
CA ASN A 106 -9.41 10.85 1.46
C ASN A 106 -9.18 9.34 1.55
N LEU A 107 -8.12 8.92 2.25
CA LEU A 107 -7.76 7.51 2.26
C LEU A 107 -8.80 6.66 3.02
N PHE A 108 -9.18 7.12 4.21
CA PHE A 108 -10.25 6.55 5.01
C PHE A 108 -11.38 7.57 5.14
N ALA A 109 -12.59 7.14 4.79
CA ALA A 109 -13.79 7.95 4.88
C ALA A 109 -14.71 7.39 5.99
N SER A 110 -15.04 8.24 6.96
CA SER A 110 -16.11 7.95 7.94
C SER A 110 -17.47 8.16 7.28
N GLY A 111 -18.35 7.15 7.36
CA GLY A 111 -19.71 7.25 6.84
C GLY A 111 -20.67 7.96 7.80
N GLU A 112 -21.71 8.63 7.29
CA GLU A 112 -22.74 9.32 8.09
C GLU A 112 -23.56 8.41 9.04
N LYS A 113 -23.45 7.08 8.86
CA LYS A 113 -24.07 6.04 9.67
C LYS A 113 -23.04 4.97 10.03
N GLU A 114 -21.86 5.40 10.45
CA GLU A 114 -20.88 4.48 10.97
C GLU A 114 -21.38 4.00 12.34
N ASP A 115 -22.04 2.83 12.34
CA ASP A 115 -22.06 1.99 13.52
C ASP A 115 -20.63 1.97 14.07
N GLN A 116 -20.47 2.11 15.38
CA GLN A 116 -19.21 2.34 16.09
C GLN A 116 -18.13 1.22 15.89
N GLU A 117 -18.31 0.34 14.91
CA GLU A 117 -17.53 -0.84 14.57
C GLU A 117 -17.03 -0.83 13.10
N THR A 118 -16.45 0.26 12.59
CA THR A 118 -15.43 0.10 11.54
C THR A 118 -14.20 -0.58 12.13
N SER A 119 -14.31 -1.89 12.32
CA SER A 119 -13.35 -2.81 12.96
C SER A 119 -11.91 -2.75 12.41
N PHE A 120 -11.70 -2.20 11.22
CA PHE A 120 -10.35 -1.96 10.68
C PHE A 120 -9.62 -0.80 11.37
N SER A 121 -10.32 0.22 11.88
CA SER A 121 -9.73 1.36 12.60
C SER A 121 -8.96 0.94 13.87
N SER A 122 -9.45 -0.10 14.54
CA SER A 122 -8.81 -0.66 15.73
C SER A 122 -7.83 -1.78 15.44
N SER A 123 -7.70 -2.29 14.21
CA SER A 123 -6.75 -3.36 13.89
C SER A 123 -5.57 -2.92 13.05
N LEU A 124 -5.65 -1.77 12.35
CA LEU A 124 -4.59 -1.32 11.46
C LEU A 124 -3.34 -0.89 12.24
N GLU A 125 -2.23 -1.60 12.01
CA GLU A 125 -0.93 -1.37 12.64
C GLU A 125 0.10 -0.77 11.67
N THR A 126 0.01 -1.13 10.39
CA THR A 126 0.96 -0.69 9.35
C THR A 126 0.21 -0.12 8.16
N LEU A 127 0.59 1.10 7.77
CA LEU A 127 0.05 1.77 6.60
C LEU A 127 1.18 2.29 5.72
N TRP A 128 1.18 1.86 4.46
CA TRP A 128 2.08 2.36 3.44
C TRP A 128 1.31 2.95 2.28
N ILE A 129 1.70 4.13 1.87
CA ILE A 129 1.03 4.89 0.81
C ILE A 129 2.09 5.40 -0.14
N SER A 130 1.94 5.10 -1.43
CA SER A 130 2.83 5.67 -2.44
C SER A 130 2.13 6.03 -3.74
N ASN A 131 2.51 7.18 -4.30
CA ASN A 131 2.04 7.65 -5.59
C ASN A 131 0.50 7.82 -5.64
N LEU A 132 -0.05 8.49 -4.64
CA LEU A 132 -1.45 8.93 -4.62
C LEU A 132 -1.48 10.45 -4.89
N PRO A 133 -1.61 10.89 -6.16
CA PRO A 133 -1.44 12.29 -6.54
C PRO A 133 -2.56 13.20 -6.03
N LEU A 134 -3.75 12.67 -5.72
CA LEU A 134 -4.89 13.46 -5.24
C LEU A 134 -5.10 13.36 -3.73
N LEU A 135 -4.30 12.55 -3.01
CA LEU A 135 -4.51 12.33 -1.58
C LEU A 135 -4.26 13.62 -0.81
N LYS A 136 -5.31 14.15 -0.17
CA LYS A 136 -5.29 15.34 0.68
C LYS A 136 -5.21 14.98 2.15
N LYS A 137 -5.96 13.96 2.58
CA LYS A 137 -6.08 13.56 3.98
C LYS A 137 -6.10 12.06 4.17
N LEU A 138 -5.55 11.58 5.29
CA LEU A 138 -5.66 10.17 5.66
C LEU A 138 -7.04 9.81 6.19
N ASP A 139 -7.66 10.73 6.92
CA ASP A 139 -8.99 10.59 7.50
C ASP A 139 -9.72 11.93 7.46
N ASN A 140 -11.05 11.90 7.44
CA ASN A 140 -11.90 13.09 7.32
C ASN A 140 -12.17 13.78 8.67
N GLY A 141 -11.61 13.27 9.78
CA GLY A 141 -11.59 13.93 11.10
C GLY A 141 -12.95 14.03 11.81
N ASN A 142 -14.00 13.44 11.24
CA ASN A 142 -15.38 13.65 11.69
C ASN A 142 -15.87 12.61 12.73
N GLY A 143 -15.03 11.65 13.10
CA GLY A 143 -15.35 10.62 14.09
C GLY A 143 -14.12 9.79 14.44
N GLY A 144 -13.74 9.78 15.73
CA GLY A 144 -12.77 8.87 16.37
C GLY A 144 -11.57 8.41 15.54
N PHE A 145 -10.39 8.98 15.83
CA PHE A 145 -9.09 8.65 15.24
C PHE A 145 -9.00 7.22 14.66
N VAL A 146 -8.95 7.11 13.32
CA VAL A 146 -8.95 5.83 12.58
C VAL A 146 -7.69 4.98 12.85
N PHE A 147 -6.68 5.56 13.50
CA PHE A 147 -5.34 4.99 13.61
C PHE A 147 -4.93 4.70 15.06
N LYS A 148 -5.83 4.17 15.89
CA LYS A 148 -5.55 3.94 17.33
C LYS A 148 -4.35 3.01 17.58
N ASN A 149 -4.17 2.02 16.71
CA ASN A 149 -3.11 1.01 16.83
C ASN A 149 -2.04 1.13 15.76
N LEU A 150 -2.02 2.23 15.00
CA LEU A 150 -1.04 2.44 13.94
C LEU A 150 0.34 2.65 14.55
N LYS A 151 1.27 1.74 14.22
CA LYS A 151 2.66 1.73 14.69
C LYS A 151 3.62 2.20 13.61
N LYS A 152 3.31 1.87 12.34
CA LYS A 152 4.18 2.12 11.19
C LYS A 152 3.40 2.88 10.12
N LEU A 153 3.88 4.06 9.76
CA LEU A 153 3.36 4.89 8.68
C LEU A 153 4.50 5.27 7.74
N SER A 154 4.32 5.02 6.45
CA SER A 154 5.23 5.49 5.42
C SER A 154 4.44 6.06 4.25
N ILE A 155 4.83 7.25 3.84
CA ILE A 155 4.18 8.01 2.78
C ILE A 155 5.25 8.47 1.81
N ASP A 156 5.07 8.14 0.55
CA ASP A 156 6.00 8.49 -0.51
C ASP A 156 5.25 9.02 -1.74
N CYS A 157 5.82 9.97 -2.46
CA CYS A 157 5.26 10.50 -3.70
C CYS A 157 3.77 10.90 -3.64
N CYS A 158 3.31 11.51 -2.53
CA CYS A 158 1.93 11.98 -2.35
C CYS A 158 1.90 13.52 -2.21
N PRO A 159 1.97 14.28 -3.33
CA PRO A 159 2.25 15.72 -3.31
C PRO A 159 1.11 16.61 -2.81
N SER A 160 -0.13 16.12 -2.81
CA SER A 160 -1.33 16.91 -2.49
C SER A 160 -1.76 16.82 -1.02
N ILE A 161 -0.96 16.19 -0.15
CA ILE A 161 -1.30 16.01 1.25
C ILE A 161 -1.33 17.37 1.95
N GLU A 162 -2.50 17.68 2.52
CA GLU A 162 -2.74 18.88 3.31
C GLU A 162 -2.60 18.60 4.81
N SER A 163 -3.09 17.43 5.26
CA SER A 163 -3.06 17.03 6.66
C SER A 163 -2.97 15.52 6.81
N LEU A 164 -2.10 15.04 7.70
CA LEU A 164 -1.97 13.61 8.01
C LEU A 164 -2.90 13.17 9.14
N PHE A 165 -3.02 13.99 10.18
CA PHE A 165 -3.85 13.71 11.36
C PHE A 165 -4.73 14.92 11.68
N PRO A 166 -5.88 14.71 12.36
CA PRO A 166 -6.73 15.80 12.87
C PRO A 166 -5.99 16.73 13.84
#